data_AF-A0A2E6PM07-F1
#
_entry.id   AF-A0A2E6PM07-F1
#
_cell.length_a   1.000
_cell.length_b   1.000
_cell.length_c   1.000
_cell.angle_alpha   90.00
_cell.angle_beta   90.00
_cell.angle_gamma   90.00
#
_symmetry.space_group_name_H-M   'P 1'
#
loop_
_entity.id
_entity.type
_entity.pdbx_description
1 polymer ?
#
loop_
_entity_poly.entity_id
_entity_poly.type
_entity_poly.pdbx_seq_one_letter_code
_entity_poly.pdbx_strand_id
1 'polypeptide(L)' 'MEQEQAIDQLLATPVKAINLGVEDFAENLEAQGAQVVHVNWTPPAGGDPEIIAILDKIL' A
#
# COMPACT_ATOMS: atom_id res chain seq x y z
N MET A 1 -28.40 23.24 6.58
CA MET A 1 -27.89 21.86 6.41
C MET A 1 -26.75 21.99 5.43
N GLU A 2 -25.51 21.96 5.93
CA GLU A 2 -24.34 22.00 5.06
C GLU A 2 -24.41 20.79 4.12
N GLN A 3 -24.24 21.03 2.82
CA GLN A 3 -24.16 19.94 1.86
C GLN A 3 -22.91 19.14 2.20
N GLU A 4 -23.10 17.94 2.74
CA GLU A 4 -22.02 16.98 2.96
C GLU A 4 -21.33 16.75 1.62
N GLN A 5 -20.02 17.06 1.56
CA GLN A 5 -19.30 16.97 0.30
C GLN A 5 -19.05 15.50 -0.02
N ALA A 6 -18.93 15.18 -1.31
CA ALA A 6 -18.67 13.79 -1.75
C ALA A 6 -17.41 13.19 -1.10
N ILE A 7 -16.44 14.03 -0.71
CA ILE A 7 -15.23 13.63 0.01
C ILE A 7 -15.56 13.19 1.45
N ASP A 8 -16.43 13.91 2.15
CA ASP A 8 -16.80 13.59 3.53
C ASP A 8 -17.50 12.23 3.58
N GLN A 9 -18.42 11.98 2.65
CA GLN A 9 -19.07 10.69 2.49
C GLN A 9 -18.09 9.56 2.16
N LEU A 10 -17.10 9.80 1.31
CA LEU A 10 -16.06 8.80 1.01
C LEU A 10 -15.28 8.42 2.27
N LEU A 11 -14.85 9.41 3.06
CA LEU A 11 -14.04 9.21 4.26
C LEU A 11 -14.84 8.63 5.44
N ALA A 12 -16.16 8.79 5.44
CA ALA A 12 -17.06 8.19 6.43
C ALA A 12 -17.31 6.69 6.21
N THR A 13 -16.90 6.13 5.06
CA THR A 13 -17.06 4.70 4.77
C THR A 13 -15.79 3.90 5.11
N PRO A 14 -15.91 2.59 5.42
CA PRO A 14 -14.76 1.75 5.68
C PRO A 14 -13.75 1.76 4.52
N VAL A 15 -12.48 2.02 4.84
CA VAL A 15 -11.40 2.07 3.86
C VAL A 15 -11.11 0.67 3.32
N LYS A 16 -10.95 0.59 1.99
CA LYS A 16 -10.44 -0.59 1.29
C LYS A 16 -9.16 -0.20 0.57
N ALA A 17 -8.09 -0.95 0.79
CA ALA A 17 -6.77 -0.62 0.27
C ALA A 17 -6.27 -1.65 -0.74
N ILE A 18 -5.57 -1.16 -1.77
CA ILE A 18 -4.71 -1.95 -2.63
C ILE A 18 -3.29 -1.56 -2.28
N ASN A 19 -2.56 -2.42 -1.57
CA ASN A 19 -1.20 -2.14 -1.11
C ASN A 19 -0.18 -2.53 -2.18
N LEU A 20 0.66 -1.57 -2.60
CA LEU A 20 1.82 -1.79 -3.44
C LEU A 20 3.07 -1.40 -2.65
N GLY A 21 4.11 -2.23 -2.68
CA GLY A 21 5.35 -1.99 -1.95
C GLY A 21 5.56 -3.03 -0.86
N VAL A 22 5.89 -2.59 0.36
CA VAL A 22 6.22 -3.49 1.48
C VAL A 22 4.98 -4.25 1.97
N GLU A 23 5.13 -5.56 2.17
CA GLU A 23 4.05 -6.46 2.61
C GLU A 23 3.59 -6.11 4.04
N ASP A 24 4.51 -5.79 4.95
CA ASP A 24 4.24 -5.41 6.33
C ASP A 24 3.24 -4.23 6.43
N PHE A 25 3.20 -3.34 5.44
CA PHE A 25 2.22 -2.25 5.45
C PHE A 25 0.79 -2.76 5.20
N ALA A 26 0.61 -3.78 4.35
CA ALA A 26 -0.68 -4.46 4.22
C ALA A 26 -1.08 -5.14 5.52
N GLU A 27 -0.16 -5.88 6.15
CA GLU A 27 -0.44 -6.56 7.43
C GLU A 27 -0.86 -5.57 8.52
N ASN A 28 -0.20 -4.41 8.60
CA ASN A 28 -0.54 -3.35 9.54
C ASN A 28 -1.93 -2.75 9.28
N LEU A 29 -2.37 -2.66 8.02
CA LEU A 29 -3.71 -2.21 7.67
C LEU A 29 -4.77 -3.27 8.02
N GLU A 30 -4.48 -4.54 7.77
CA GLU A 30 -5.35 -5.66 8.16
C GLU A 30 -5.51 -5.76 9.67
N ALA A 31 -4.44 -5.55 10.44
CA ALA A 31 -4.47 -5.53 11.90
C ALA A 31 -5.37 -4.41 12.47
N GLN A 32 -5.55 -3.32 11.71
CA GLN A 32 -6.48 -2.23 12.04
C GLN A 32 -7.91 -2.49 11.55
N GLY A 33 -8.17 -3.66 10.95
CA GLY A 33 -9.49 -4.08 10.47
C GLY A 33 -9.87 -3.55 9.08
N ALA A 34 -8.91 -2.96 8.34
CA ALA A 34 -9.16 -2.55 6.96
C ALA A 34 -9.20 -3.76 6.02
N GLN A 35 -9.99 -3.67 4.94
CA GLN A 35 -9.95 -4.66 3.87
C GLN A 35 -8.79 -4.33 2.94
N VAL A 36 -7.82 -5.23 2.79
CA VAL A 36 -6.60 -4.99 2.01
C VAL A 36 -6.41 -6.07 0.95
N VAL A 37 -5.90 -5.67 -0.21
CA VAL A 37 -5.32 -6.57 -1.21
C VAL A 37 -3.87 -6.14 -1.41
N HIS A 38 -2.92 -6.99 -1.06
CA HIS A 38 -1.51 -6.75 -1.38
C HIS A 38 -1.20 -7.21 -2.80
N VAL A 39 -0.62 -6.32 -3.59
CA VAL A 39 -0.14 -6.63 -4.93
C VAL A 39 1.34 -6.97 -4.84
N ASN A 40 1.66 -8.25 -5.09
CA ASN A 40 3.03 -8.68 -5.29
C ASN A 40 3.54 -8.14 -6.63
N TRP A 41 4.13 -6.95 -6.58
CA TRP A 41 4.59 -6.19 -7.75
C TRP A 41 6.11 -6.05 -7.73
N THR A 42 6.72 -6.13 -8.91
CA THR A 42 8.14 -5.88 -9.12
C THR A 42 8.34 -4.97 -10.33
N PRO A 43 9.37 -4.09 -10.34
CA PRO A 43 9.66 -3.23 -11.47
C PRO A 43 9.93 -4.03 -12.76
N PRO A 44 9.28 -3.71 -13.89
CA PRO A 44 9.34 -4.53 -15.10
C PRO A 44 10.74 -4.64 -15.72
N ALA A 45 11.62 -3.67 -15.47
CA ALA A 45 12.97 -3.65 -16.02
C ALA A 45 14.01 -4.41 -15.17
N GLY A 46 13.62 -5.01 -14.04
CA GLY A 46 14.49 -5.84 -13.18
C GLY A 46 15.60 -5.10 -12.43
N GLY A 47 15.92 -3.85 -12.80
CA GLY A 47 16.96 -3.03 -12.17
C GLY A 47 18.38 -3.49 -12.50
N ASP A 48 19.37 -2.77 -11.97
CA ASP A 48 20.77 -3.18 -12.06
C ASP A 48 21.06 -4.21 -10.94
N PRO A 49 21.45 -5.46 -11.26
CA PRO A 49 21.68 -6.50 -10.28
C PRO A 49 22.76 -6.14 -9.25
N GLU A 50 23.78 -5.38 -9.63
CA GLU A 50 24.87 -5.00 -8.71
C GLU A 50 24.35 -4.02 -7.65
N ILE A 51 23.55 -3.04 -8.08
CA ILE A 51 22.95 -2.05 -7.18
C ILE A 51 21.93 -2.71 -6.26
N ILE A 52 21.09 -3.62 -6.77
CA ILE A 52 20.15 -4.38 -5.94
C ILE A 52 20.89 -5.19 -4.87
N ALA A 53 21.96 -5.89 -5.23
CA ALA A 53 22.75 -6.66 -4.28
C ALA A 53 23.47 -5.80 -3.21
N ILE A 54 23.73 -4.53 -3.50
CA ILE A 54 24.25 -3.58 -2.51
C ILE A 54 23.12 -3.13 -1.57
N LEU A 55 21.95 -2.79 -2.11
CA LEU A 55 20.78 -2.39 -1.33
C LEU A 55 20.36 -3.49 -0.34
N ASP A 56 20.34 -4.75 -0.77
CA ASP A 56 19.99 -5.91 0.07
C ASP A 56 20.95 -6.15 1.25
N LYS A 57 22.14 -5.54 1.25
CA LYS A 57 23.10 -5.64 2.36
C LYS A 57 22.94 -4.55 3.40
N ILE A 58 22.25 -3.46 3.05
CA ILE A 58 22.13 -2.26 3.90
C ILE A 58 20.69 -2.00 4.37
N LEU A 59 19.70 -2.60 3.70
CA LEU A 59 18.31 -2.67 4.12
C LEU A 59 18.08 -3.95 4.94
#